data_AF-N2AUU3-F1
#
_entry.id   AF-N2AUU3-F1
#
_cell.length_a   1.000
_cell.length_b   1.000
_cell.length_c   1.000
_cell.angle_alpha   90.00
_cell.angle_beta   90.00
_cell.angle_gamma   90.00
#
_symmetry.space_group_name_H-M   'P 1'
#
loop_
_entity.id
_entity.type
_entity.pdbx_description
1 polymer ?
#
loop_
_entity_poly.entity_id
_entity_poly.type
_entity_poly.pdbx_seq_one_letter_code
_entity_poly.pdbx_strand_id
1 'polypeptide(L)'
;MLIQQSSVVLDMDYKNILVRDFKENYSGVDSLTTAENVVKVMDDVFKLSDKAEEYVYLICLTSKLKPISFFEVSHGTGNASLIGIREIFIRALLCGAACIIIVHNHPSGDAEPSAQDIYVTKRIKEAAGLIGVTFCDHIIIGRENYFSFVENEKKYSASNMTE
;
A
#
# COMPACT_ATOMS: atom_id res chain seq x y z
N MET A 1 13.94 -10.50 6.05
CA MET A 1 12.87 -11.04 5.18
C MET A 1 13.21 -10.91 3.70
N LEU A 2 12.46 -11.56 2.82
CA LEU A 2 12.64 -11.45 1.38
C LEU A 2 11.70 -10.36 0.83
N ILE A 3 12.23 -9.39 0.11
CA ILE A 3 11.47 -8.34 -0.55
C ILE A 3 11.44 -8.63 -2.06
N GLN A 4 10.26 -8.53 -2.65
CA GLN A 4 10.06 -8.74 -4.08
C GLN A 4 9.15 -7.64 -4.59
N GLN A 5 9.61 -6.87 -5.58
CA GLN A 5 8.73 -6.03 -6.38
C GLN A 5 8.29 -6.80 -7.62
N SER A 6 7.02 -6.68 -7.95
CA SER A 6 6.46 -7.25 -9.17
C SER A 6 5.61 -6.23 -9.90
N SER A 7 5.46 -6.45 -11.20
CA SER A 7 4.55 -5.73 -12.09
C SER A 7 3.54 -6.69 -12.69
N VAL A 8 2.40 -6.15 -13.12
CA VAL A 8 1.40 -6.89 -13.90
C VAL A 8 1.53 -6.47 -15.35
N VAL A 9 1.78 -7.42 -16.24
CA VAL A 9 1.86 -7.19 -17.69
C VAL A 9 0.88 -8.10 -18.42
N LEU A 10 0.65 -7.82 -19.70
CA LEU A 10 -0.13 -8.69 -20.57
C LEU A 10 0.79 -9.74 -21.21
N ASP A 11 0.35 -11.00 -21.21
CA ASP A 11 0.94 -12.03 -22.04
C ASP A 11 0.46 -11.91 -23.51
N MET A 12 0.90 -12.83 -24.36
CA MET A 12 0.54 -12.86 -25.78
C MET A 12 -0.97 -13.12 -26.02
N ASP A 13 -1.69 -13.63 -25.02
CA ASP A 13 -3.13 -13.86 -25.04
C ASP A 13 -3.92 -12.70 -24.40
N TYR A 14 -3.27 -11.57 -24.09
CA TYR A 14 -3.86 -10.44 -23.38
C TYR A 14 -4.35 -10.78 -21.96
N LYS A 15 -3.77 -11.80 -21.31
CA LYS A 15 -4.05 -12.13 -19.91
C LYS A 15 -3.04 -11.44 -19.00
N ASN A 16 -3.52 -11.03 -17.82
CA ASN A 16 -2.65 -10.48 -16.79
C ASN A 16 -1.72 -11.56 -16.24
N ILE A 17 -0.42 -11.31 -16.28
CA ILE A 17 0.62 -12.14 -15.67
C ILE A 17 1.48 -11.32 -14.73
N LEU A 18 2.03 -11.99 -13.71
CA LEU A 18 2.98 -11.40 -12.78
C LEU A 18 4.40 -11.54 -13.30
N VAL A 19 5.11 -10.42 -13.38
CA VAL A 19 6.55 -10.38 -13.67
C VAL A 19 7.25 -9.83 -12.45
N ARG A 20 8.32 -10.52 -12.03
CA ARG A 20 9.19 -10.04 -10.95
C ARG A 20 10.14 -9.00 -11.52
N ASP A 21 10.09 -7.80 -10.97
CA ASP A 21 10.98 -6.70 -11.36
C ASP A 21 12.32 -6.84 -10.65
N PHE A 22 12.28 -7.04 -9.32
CA PHE A 22 13.47 -7.39 -8.55
C PHE A 22 13.13 -8.21 -7.31
N LYS A 23 14.20 -8.75 -6.70
CA LYS A 23 14.12 -9.50 -5.46
C LYS A 23 15.41 -9.37 -4.68
N GLU A 24 15.30 -9.11 -3.39
CA GLU A 24 16.44 -8.95 -2.51
C GLU A 24 16.18 -9.49 -1.10
N ASN A 25 17.26 -9.83 -0.40
CA ASN A 25 17.20 -10.15 1.02
C ASN A 25 17.35 -8.85 1.80
N TYR A 26 16.36 -8.55 2.64
CA TYR A 26 16.34 -7.37 3.48
C TYR A 26 16.43 -7.78 4.96
N SER A 27 17.35 -7.20 5.72
CA SER A 27 17.58 -7.54 7.13
C SER A 27 17.31 -6.40 8.10
N GLY A 28 16.73 -5.28 7.64
CA GLY A 28 16.51 -4.12 8.50
C GLY A 28 15.33 -4.28 9.48
N VAL A 29 14.37 -5.14 9.18
CA VAL A 29 13.29 -5.58 10.09
C VAL A 29 12.91 -7.04 9.83
N ASP A 30 12.28 -7.68 10.83
CA ASP A 30 11.91 -9.10 10.79
C ASP A 30 10.45 -9.36 10.37
N SER A 31 9.58 -8.35 10.46
CA SER A 31 8.16 -8.49 10.13
C SER A 31 7.52 -7.17 9.67
N LEU A 32 6.37 -7.25 9.01
CA LEU A 32 5.58 -6.09 8.55
C LEU A 32 4.30 -5.93 9.38
N THR A 33 4.38 -6.19 10.69
CA THR A 33 3.21 -6.17 11.58
C THR A 33 2.94 -4.82 12.24
N THR A 34 3.84 -3.86 12.09
CA THR A 34 3.71 -2.49 12.63
C THR A 34 3.90 -1.48 11.51
N ALA A 35 3.27 -0.30 11.63
CA ALA A 35 3.41 0.75 10.63
C ALA A 35 4.88 1.21 10.51
N GLU A 36 5.57 1.38 11.63
CA GLU A 36 7.00 1.72 11.67
C GLU A 36 7.87 0.75 10.85
N ASN A 37 7.63 -0.56 10.97
CA ASN A 37 8.40 -1.54 10.19
C ASN A 37 8.09 -1.44 8.69
N VAL A 38 6.82 -1.18 8.33
CA VAL A 38 6.43 -0.98 6.93
C VAL A 38 7.12 0.26 6.37
N VAL A 39 7.03 1.40 7.07
CA VAL A 39 7.70 2.65 6.72
C VAL A 39 9.20 2.43 6.51
N LYS A 40 9.85 1.74 7.45
CA LYS A 40 11.27 1.42 7.37
C LYS A 40 11.64 0.60 6.14
N VAL A 41 10.85 -0.41 5.76
CA VAL A 41 11.08 -1.15 4.50
C VAL A 41 10.88 -0.25 3.30
N MET A 42 9.81 0.56 3.30
CA MET A 42 9.49 1.44 2.18
C MET A 42 10.61 2.46 1.93
N ASP A 43 11.23 2.99 2.97
CA ASP A 43 12.34 3.93 2.85
C ASP A 43 13.69 3.27 2.58
N ASP A 44 14.00 2.15 3.22
CA ASP A 44 15.27 1.47 3.01
C ASP A 44 15.38 0.92 1.58
N VAL A 45 14.30 0.33 1.06
CA VAL A 45 14.28 -0.37 -0.23
C VAL A 45 13.82 0.53 -1.37
N PHE A 46 12.72 1.25 -1.20
CA PHE A 46 12.09 2.01 -2.29
C PHE A 46 12.39 3.51 -2.24
N LYS A 47 13.03 3.98 -1.16
CA LYS A 47 13.37 5.40 -0.93
C LYS A 47 12.13 6.29 -1.01
N LEU A 48 11.02 5.82 -0.43
CA LEU A 48 9.70 6.41 -0.66
C LEU A 48 9.62 7.85 -0.13
N SER A 49 10.17 8.13 1.05
CA SER A 49 10.25 9.49 1.62
C SER A 49 11.10 10.47 0.81
N ASP A 50 12.05 9.97 0.00
CA ASP A 50 12.91 10.79 -0.87
C ASP A 50 12.30 11.05 -2.27
N LYS A 51 11.14 10.45 -2.60
CA LYS A 51 10.51 10.62 -3.90
C LYS A 51 9.92 12.04 -4.05
N ALA A 52 10.30 12.71 -5.15
CA ALA A 52 9.81 14.05 -5.48
C ALA A 52 8.37 14.09 -6.00
N GLU A 53 7.84 12.93 -6.41
CA GLU A 53 6.45 12.75 -6.81
C GLU A 53 5.75 11.85 -5.79
N GLU A 54 4.42 11.89 -5.78
CA GLU A 54 3.62 10.96 -5.00
C GLU A 54 3.66 9.58 -5.69
N TYR A 55 4.08 8.57 -4.93
CA TYR A 55 4.09 7.16 -5.32
C TYR A 55 3.17 6.40 -4.38
N VAL A 56 2.37 5.51 -4.94
CA VAL A 56 1.53 4.64 -4.14
C VAL A 56 1.89 3.18 -4.41
N TYR A 57 2.07 2.46 -3.33
CA TYR A 57 2.44 1.07 -3.28
C TYR A 57 1.33 0.22 -2.65
N LEU A 58 1.13 -0.95 -3.23
CA LEU A 58 0.36 -2.05 -2.66
C LEU A 58 1.34 -3.11 -2.16
N ILE A 59 1.24 -3.45 -0.88
CA ILE A 59 1.98 -4.54 -0.28
C ILE A 59 1.02 -5.72 -0.12
N CYS A 60 1.33 -6.83 -0.79
CA CYS A 60 0.58 -8.07 -0.71
C CYS A 60 1.25 -9.02 0.29
N LEU A 61 0.45 -9.54 1.21
CA LEU A 61 0.90 -10.36 2.34
C LEU A 61 0.13 -11.68 2.40
N THR A 62 0.78 -12.69 2.96
CA THR A 62 0.13 -13.94 3.39
C THR A 62 -0.72 -13.71 4.65
N SER A 63 -1.53 -14.70 5.03
CA SER A 63 -2.35 -14.65 6.26
C SER A 63 -1.51 -14.58 7.55
N LYS A 64 -0.22 -14.89 7.48
CA LYS A 64 0.75 -14.73 8.58
C LYS A 64 1.57 -13.44 8.46
N LEU A 65 1.08 -12.46 7.70
CA LEU A 65 1.70 -11.15 7.47
C LEU A 65 3.13 -11.23 6.91
N LYS A 66 3.45 -12.29 6.16
CA LYS A 66 4.71 -12.39 5.41
C LYS A 66 4.55 -11.76 4.02
N PRO A 67 5.52 -10.95 3.54
CA PRO A 67 5.45 -10.33 2.22
C PRO A 67 5.45 -11.37 1.10
N ILE A 68 4.56 -11.16 0.13
CA ILE A 68 4.49 -11.88 -1.13
C ILE A 68 5.11 -11.03 -2.23
N SER A 69 4.59 -9.80 -2.40
CA SER A 69 5.07 -8.85 -3.39
C SER A 69 4.67 -7.43 -3.04
N PHE A 70 5.49 -6.49 -3.48
CA PHE A 70 5.23 -5.06 -3.51
C PHE A 70 4.89 -4.68 -4.94
N PHE A 71 3.94 -3.78 -5.12
CA PHE A 71 3.54 -3.27 -6.42
C PHE A 71 3.49 -1.76 -6.34
N GLU A 72 4.18 -1.08 -7.24
CA GLU A 72 3.85 0.30 -7.54
C GLU A 72 2.51 0.31 -8.29
N VAL A 73 1.52 1.00 -7.75
CA VAL A 73 0.16 1.07 -8.34
C VAL A 73 -0.08 2.37 -9.08
N SER A 74 0.58 3.46 -8.67
CA SER A 74 0.49 4.78 -9.29
C SER A 74 1.70 5.63 -8.91
N HIS A 75 2.12 6.55 -9.79
CA HIS A 75 3.03 7.64 -9.47
C HIS A 75 2.75 8.89 -10.33
N GLY A 76 3.23 10.07 -9.91
CA GLY A 76 3.35 11.25 -10.78
C GLY A 76 2.13 12.17 -10.85
N THR A 77 1.00 11.77 -10.27
CA THR A 77 -0.16 12.66 -10.08
C THR A 77 -0.34 12.86 -8.59
N GLY A 78 -0.22 14.10 -8.08
CA GLY A 78 -0.39 14.45 -6.66
C GLY A 78 -1.83 14.27 -6.15
N ASN A 79 -2.41 13.11 -6.44
CA ASN A 79 -3.78 12.69 -6.26
C ASN A 79 -3.81 11.15 -6.21
N ALA A 80 -3.80 10.60 -4.99
CA ALA A 80 -4.14 9.19 -4.73
C ALA A 80 -5.50 8.73 -5.34
N SER A 81 -6.35 9.66 -5.79
CA SER A 81 -7.63 9.41 -6.46
C SER A 81 -7.55 8.62 -7.78
N LEU A 82 -6.36 8.52 -8.38
CA LEU A 82 -6.16 7.79 -9.63
C LEU A 82 -5.94 6.29 -9.44
N ILE A 83 -5.84 5.81 -8.20
CA ILE A 83 -5.73 4.38 -7.93
C ILE A 83 -7.09 3.75 -8.02
N GLY A 84 -7.32 3.01 -9.11
CA GLY A 84 -8.53 2.22 -9.23
C GLY A 84 -8.49 1.01 -8.29
N ILE A 85 -9.59 0.84 -7.56
CA ILE A 85 -9.82 -0.28 -6.64
C ILE A 85 -9.67 -1.61 -7.40
N ARG A 86 -10.13 -1.67 -8.65
CA ARG A 86 -10.01 -2.85 -9.52
C ARG A 86 -8.55 -3.25 -9.70
N GLU A 87 -7.67 -2.29 -9.94
CA GLU A 87 -6.26 -2.47 -10.22
C GLU A 87 -5.50 -2.99 -8.99
N ILE A 88 -5.90 -2.55 -7.80
CA ILE A 88 -5.42 -3.10 -6.51
C ILE A 88 -5.77 -4.59 -6.42
N PHE A 89 -7.05 -4.94 -6.61
CA PHE A 89 -7.50 -6.31 -6.42
C PHE A 89 -7.03 -7.26 -7.52
N ILE A 90 -6.81 -6.80 -8.75
CA ILE A 90 -6.14 -7.60 -9.78
C ILE A 90 -4.77 -8.08 -9.28
N ARG A 91 -3.94 -7.17 -8.75
CA ARG A 91 -2.61 -7.50 -8.22
C ARG A 91 -2.69 -8.41 -7.01
N ALA A 92 -3.55 -8.08 -6.05
CA ALA A 92 -3.74 -8.87 -4.83
C ALA A 92 -4.17 -10.31 -5.14
N LEU A 93 -5.15 -10.49 -6.03
CA LEU A 93 -5.67 -11.80 -6.39
C LEU A 93 -4.68 -12.61 -7.24
N LEU A 94 -3.99 -11.97 -8.20
CA LEU A 94 -2.99 -12.65 -9.04
C LEU A 94 -1.85 -13.25 -8.21
N CYS A 95 -1.41 -12.57 -7.15
CA CYS A 95 -0.34 -13.08 -6.29
C CYS A 95 -0.84 -13.91 -5.09
N GLY A 96 -2.16 -14.11 -4.96
CA GLY A 96 -2.75 -14.89 -3.88
C GLY A 96 -2.64 -14.22 -2.50
N ALA A 97 -2.75 -12.89 -2.45
CA ALA A 97 -2.71 -12.12 -1.21
C ALA A 97 -3.91 -12.47 -0.31
N ALA A 98 -3.62 -12.75 0.97
CA ALA A 98 -4.65 -12.87 2.00
C ALA A 98 -4.85 -11.53 2.74
N CYS A 99 -3.79 -10.72 2.80
CA CYS A 99 -3.79 -9.42 3.44
C CYS A 99 -3.12 -8.39 2.52
N ILE A 100 -3.55 -7.13 2.60
CA ILE A 100 -2.98 -6.02 1.83
C ILE A 100 -2.73 -4.79 2.71
N ILE A 101 -1.68 -4.04 2.40
CA ILE A 101 -1.40 -2.69 2.96
C ILE A 101 -1.25 -1.73 1.78
N ILE A 102 -1.80 -0.53 1.90
CA ILE A 102 -1.52 0.58 0.98
C ILE A 102 -0.52 1.52 1.64
N VAL A 103 0.47 1.97 0.88
CA VAL A 103 1.43 2.98 1.34
C VAL A 103 1.63 4.04 0.27
N HIS A 104 1.59 5.31 0.61
CA HIS A 104 2.04 6.38 -0.28
C HIS A 104 2.87 7.43 0.42
N ASN A 105 3.69 8.18 -0.32
CA ASN A 105 4.37 9.35 0.22
C ASN A 105 3.63 10.65 -0.10
N HIS A 106 3.78 11.63 0.77
CA HIS A 106 3.47 13.03 0.47
C HIS A 106 4.78 13.79 0.21
N PRO A 107 5.05 14.24 -1.04
CA PRO A 107 6.25 15.03 -1.35
C PRO A 107 6.35 16.35 -0.57
N SER A 108 5.22 16.86 -0.06
CA SER A 108 5.18 18.03 0.84
C SER A 108 5.93 17.79 2.16
N GLY A 109 6.15 16.52 2.52
CA GLY A 109 6.79 16.09 3.75
C GLY A 109 5.85 15.91 4.95
N ASP A 110 4.58 16.33 4.84
CA ASP A 110 3.57 16.15 5.89
C ASP A 110 2.68 14.93 5.61
N ALA A 111 2.67 13.98 6.54
CA ALA A 111 1.89 12.74 6.44
C ALA A 111 0.40 12.87 6.79
N GLU A 112 -0.13 14.05 7.15
CA GLU A 112 -1.56 14.20 7.44
C GLU A 112 -2.41 13.81 6.20
N PRO A 113 -3.42 12.93 6.35
CA PRO A 113 -4.23 12.45 5.23
C PRO A 113 -5.12 13.56 4.66
N SER A 114 -5.23 13.60 3.34
CA SER A 114 -6.24 14.40 2.64
C SER A 114 -7.63 13.78 2.76
N ALA A 115 -8.68 14.56 2.46
CA ALA A 115 -10.04 14.05 2.35
C ALA A 115 -10.16 12.90 1.32
N GLN A 116 -9.33 12.96 0.28
CA GLN A 116 -9.29 11.96 -0.77
C GLN A 116 -8.67 10.65 -0.28
N ASP A 117 -7.60 10.72 0.52
CA ASP A 117 -6.98 9.54 1.13
C ASP A 117 -7.99 8.82 2.01
N ILE A 118 -8.72 9.56 2.85
CA ILE A 118 -9.77 9.02 3.71
C ILE A 118 -10.84 8.32 2.88
N TYR A 119 -11.32 8.96 1.80
CA TYR A 119 -12.32 8.39 0.91
C TYR A 119 -11.85 7.09 0.25
N VAL A 120 -10.65 7.09 -0.35
CA VAL A 120 -10.06 5.92 -1.01
C VAL A 120 -9.83 4.79 -0.02
N THR A 121 -9.31 5.09 1.17
CA THR A 121 -9.12 4.11 2.27
C THR A 121 -10.40 3.37 2.59
N LYS A 122 -11.50 4.11 2.78
CA LYS A 122 -12.82 3.52 3.10
C LYS A 122 -13.28 2.60 1.98
N ARG A 123 -13.17 3.04 0.73
CA ARG A 123 -13.57 2.27 -0.46
C ARG A 123 -12.76 0.98 -0.62
N ILE A 124 -11.45 1.04 -0.36
CA ILE A 124 -10.58 -0.15 -0.38
C ILE A 124 -10.97 -1.11 0.75
N LYS A 125 -11.19 -0.61 1.98
CA LYS A 125 -11.62 -1.42 3.14
C LYS A 125 -12.92 -2.17 2.84
N GLU A 126 -13.91 -1.47 2.27
CA GLU A 126 -15.20 -2.07 1.86
C GLU A 126 -15.02 -3.17 0.80
N ALA A 127 -14.28 -2.88 -0.27
CA ALA A 127 -14.03 -3.84 -1.34
C ALA A 127 -13.23 -5.06 -0.88
N ALA A 128 -12.25 -4.86 0.00
CA ALA A 128 -11.45 -5.93 0.60
C ALA A 128 -12.33 -6.90 1.38
N GLY A 129 -13.24 -6.36 2.19
CA GLY A 129 -14.23 -7.14 2.95
C GLY A 129 -15.16 -7.97 2.06
N LEU A 130 -15.61 -7.42 0.92
CA LEU A 130 -16.47 -8.13 -0.03
C LEU A 130 -15.76 -9.30 -0.72
N ILE A 131 -14.47 -9.15 -1.01
CA ILE A 131 -13.68 -10.16 -1.75
C ILE A 131 -13.05 -11.19 -0.80
N GLY A 132 -13.02 -10.92 0.51
CA GLY A 132 -12.40 -11.79 1.50
C GLY A 132 -10.89 -11.61 1.63
N VAL A 133 -10.39 -10.40 1.34
CA VAL A 133 -9.00 -10.00 1.56
C VAL A 133 -8.96 -9.06 2.76
N THR A 134 -8.04 -9.26 3.70
CA THR A 134 -7.89 -8.36 4.85
C THR A 134 -7.16 -7.09 4.45
N PHE A 135 -7.79 -5.94 4.60
CA PHE A 135 -7.09 -4.66 4.50
C PHE A 135 -6.45 -4.33 5.85
N CYS A 136 -5.12 -4.44 5.91
CA CYS A 136 -4.36 -4.32 7.14
C CYS A 136 -4.13 -2.88 7.56
N ASP A 137 -3.72 -2.00 6.64
CA ASP A 137 -3.50 -0.59 6.95
C ASP A 137 -3.42 0.26 5.68
N HIS A 138 -3.57 1.57 5.86
CA HIS A 138 -3.14 2.59 4.92
C HIS A 138 -2.12 3.50 5.62
N ILE A 139 -0.93 3.59 5.05
CA ILE A 139 0.18 4.35 5.65
C ILE A 139 0.60 5.48 4.71
N ILE A 140 0.69 6.68 5.25
CA ILE A 140 1.19 7.85 4.53
C ILE A 140 2.57 8.19 5.09
N ILE A 141 3.55 8.35 4.21
CA ILE A 141 4.94 8.64 4.57
C ILE A 141 5.26 10.10 4.22
N GLY A 142 5.59 10.88 5.24
CA GLY A 142 6.17 12.20 5.11
C GLY A 142 7.70 12.14 5.16
N ARG A 143 8.36 13.28 5.32
CA ARG A 143 9.82 13.35 5.33
C ARG A 143 10.44 12.87 6.65
N GLU A 144 9.80 13.20 7.77
CA GLU A 144 10.26 12.86 9.13
C GLU A 144 9.16 12.23 9.98
N ASN A 145 7.98 12.02 9.40
CA ASN A 145 6.83 11.45 10.08
C ASN A 145 6.09 10.47 9.15
N TYR A 146 5.16 9.74 9.74
CA TYR A 146 4.21 8.91 9.01
C TYR A 146 2.85 9.00 9.69
N PHE A 147 1.82 8.60 8.96
CA PHE A 147 0.47 8.46 9.46
C PHE A 147 -0.02 7.04 9.14
N SER A 148 -0.49 6.32 10.16
CA SER A 148 -1.18 5.04 9.99
C SER A 148 -2.66 5.23 10.31
N PHE A 149 -3.53 4.79 9.39
CA PHE A 149 -4.97 4.83 9.60
C PHE A 149 -5.41 3.89 10.74
N VAL A 150 -4.74 2.74 10.91
CA VAL A 150 -5.02 1.82 12.03
C VAL A 150 -4.60 2.40 13.37
N GLU A 151 -3.40 2.97 13.48
CA GLU A 151 -2.94 3.57 14.74
C GLU A 151 -3.81 4.77 15.16
N ASN A 152 -4.42 5.44 14.18
CA ASN A 152 -5.26 6.63 14.38
C ASN A 152 -6.76 6.37 14.23
N GLU A 153 -7.23 5.12 14.25
CA GLU A 153 -8.61 4.74 13.90
C GLU A 153 -9.67 5.55 14.68
N LYS A 154 -9.42 5.89 15.94
CA LYS A 154 -10.32 6.70 16.79
C LYS A 154 -10.58 8.12 16.25
N LYS A 155 -9.60 8.73 15.57
CA LYS A 155 -9.71 10.10 15.01
C LYS A 155 -10.65 10.14 13.79
N TYR A 156 -10.81 9.01 13.09
CA TYR A 156 -11.57 8.92 11.82
C TYR A 156 -12.77 7.97 11.88
N SER A 157 -12.98 7.26 12.99
CA SER A 157 -14.25 6.58 13.29
C SER A 157 -15.33 7.53 13.79
N ALA A 158 -14.95 8.64 14.42
CA ALA A 158 -15.87 9.63 15.01
C ALA A 158 -16.52 10.58 13.99
N SER A 159 -15.94 10.73 12.80
CA SER A 159 -16.48 11.56 11.71
C SER A 159 -17.62 10.90 10.92
N ASN A 160 -18.09 9.71 11.33
CA ASN A 160 -19.27 9.03 10.76
C ASN A 160 -20.55 9.15 11.63
N MET A 161 -20.65 10.13 12.54
CA MET A 161 -21.88 10.37 13.32
C MET A 161 -22.56 11.73 13.09
N THR A 162 -22.06 12.59 12.20
CA THR A 162 -22.76 13.82 11.80
C THR A 162 -22.42 14.17 10.35
N GLU A 163 -23.21 13.64 9.41
CA GLU A 163 -23.94 14.35 8.35
C GLU A 163 -24.73 13.36 7.49
#